data_AF-A0A1R2CKY7-F1
#
_entry.id   AF-A0A1R2CKY7-F1
#
_cell.length_a   1.000
_cell.length_b   1.000
_cell.length_c   1.000
_cell.angle_alpha   90.00
_cell.angle_beta   90.00
_cell.angle_gamma   90.00
#
_symmetry.space_group_name_H-M   'P 1'
#
loop_
_entity.id
_entity.type
_entity.pdbx_description
1 polymer ?
#
loop_
_entity_poly.entity_id
_entity_poly.type
_entity_poly.pdbx_seq_one_letter_code
_entity_poly.pdbx_strand_id
1 'polypeptide(L)'
;MITKYIVSETNKIFIGPSSSEFFYSFTPSVFYSSISKFPDSQTGYHLSEYSSPVPGTSHTIEELPEVAGLSVLINIDRRDYGLFTERYKKKTLFIIFSAMIGAISGIFSIILVIMLIVEKTYEKVTAILENIRFFNLLVEKRLRLQAFSDEYEHKGLIFPKFQS
;
A
#
# COMPACT_ATOMS: atom_id res chain seq x y z
N MET A 1 26.10 -11.89 -11.88
CA MET A 1 27.25 -12.36 -12.67
C MET A 1 26.67 -13.16 -13.82
N ILE A 2 26.92 -12.76 -15.06
CA ILE A 2 26.45 -13.48 -16.24
C ILE A 2 27.48 -14.58 -16.50
N THR A 3 27.04 -15.83 -16.52
CA THR A 3 27.88 -17.00 -16.79
C THR A 3 27.19 -17.87 -17.81
N LYS A 4 27.86 -18.11 -18.95
CA LYS A 4 27.43 -19.02 -20.00
C LYS A 4 28.42 -20.16 -20.12
N TYR A 5 27.89 -21.33 -20.45
CA TYR A 5 28.68 -22.51 -20.76
C TYR A 5 28.09 -23.18 -22.00
N ILE A 6 28.95 -23.94 -22.67
CA ILE A 6 28.59 -24.86 -23.75
C ILE A 6 29.05 -26.25 -23.33
N VAL A 7 28.31 -27.26 -23.79
CA VAL A 7 28.61 -28.67 -23.49
C VAL A 7 28.87 -29.35 -24.82
N SER A 8 29.95 -30.12 -24.89
CA SER A 8 30.28 -30.93 -26.05
C SER A 8 29.36 -32.15 -26.15
N GLU A 9 29.32 -32.77 -27.32
CA GLU A 9 28.63 -34.04 -27.49
C GLU A 9 29.24 -35.15 -26.62
N THR A 10 28.49 -36.22 -26.37
CA THR A 10 28.93 -37.34 -25.54
C THR A 10 30.24 -37.94 -26.07
N ASN A 11 31.21 -38.14 -25.17
CA ASN A 11 32.57 -38.62 -25.46
C ASN A 11 33.40 -37.72 -26.41
N LYS A 12 33.00 -36.45 -26.57
CA LYS A 12 33.78 -35.46 -27.31
C LYS A 12 34.25 -34.33 -26.42
N ILE A 13 35.34 -33.70 -26.82
CA ILE A 13 35.90 -32.49 -26.22
C ILE A 13 36.02 -31.40 -27.29
N PHE A 14 35.91 -30.14 -26.90
CA PHE A 14 36.12 -29.01 -27.81
C PHE A 14 37.61 -28.90 -28.14
N ILE A 15 37.99 -29.30 -29.35
CA ILE A 15 39.34 -29.17 -29.91
C ILE A 15 39.20 -28.96 -31.42
N GLY A 16 40.18 -28.30 -32.03
CA GLY A 16 40.24 -28.11 -33.48
C GLY A 16 40.09 -26.68 -33.96
N PRO A 17 40.02 -26.49 -35.29
CA PRO A 17 40.24 -25.19 -35.93
C PRO A 17 39.06 -24.21 -35.78
N SER A 18 37.83 -24.70 -35.61
CA SER A 18 36.65 -23.84 -35.47
C SER A 18 36.46 -23.43 -34.01
N SER A 19 36.42 -22.13 -33.78
CA SER A 19 36.30 -21.55 -32.45
C SER A 19 34.89 -21.70 -31.90
N SER A 20 34.77 -21.89 -30.59
CA SER A 20 33.48 -21.71 -29.90
C SER A 20 33.20 -20.23 -29.72
N GLU A 21 32.03 -19.76 -30.16
CA GLU A 21 31.70 -18.34 -30.19
C GLU A 21 30.74 -17.94 -29.08
N PHE A 22 31.06 -16.84 -28.39
CA PHE A 22 30.22 -16.22 -27.36
C PHE A 22 29.91 -14.78 -27.73
N PHE A 23 28.69 -14.33 -27.48
CA PHE A 23 28.20 -13.06 -27.99
C PHE A 23 27.66 -12.18 -26.86
N TYR A 24 28.35 -11.08 -26.60
CA TYR A 24 28.03 -10.14 -25.53
C TYR A 24 27.85 -8.72 -26.08
N SER A 25 26.84 -8.01 -25.58
CA SER A 25 26.63 -6.60 -25.85
C SER A 25 26.90 -5.74 -24.63
N PHE A 26 27.62 -4.65 -24.83
CA PHE A 26 27.98 -3.66 -23.83
C PHE A 26 27.15 -2.41 -24.09
N THR A 27 26.24 -2.11 -23.18
CA THR A 27 25.42 -0.90 -23.25
C THR A 27 26.00 0.14 -22.29
N PRO A 28 26.50 1.30 -22.76
CA PRO A 28 26.97 2.36 -21.89
C PRO A 28 25.89 2.75 -20.87
N SER A 29 26.25 2.97 -19.61
CA SER A 29 25.31 3.38 -18.58
C SER A 29 25.82 4.56 -17.76
N VAL A 30 24.91 5.47 -17.45
CA VAL A 30 25.14 6.63 -16.58
C VAL A 30 24.07 6.63 -15.51
N PHE A 31 24.52 6.68 -14.26
CA PHE A 31 23.71 6.71 -13.06
C PHE A 31 23.97 8.00 -12.29
N TYR A 32 22.90 8.73 -11.98
CA TYR A 32 22.93 9.89 -11.11
C TYR A 32 22.02 9.67 -9.90
N SER A 33 22.49 10.06 -8.71
CA SER A 33 21.72 9.94 -7.48
C SER A 33 21.85 11.19 -6.61
N SER A 34 20.72 11.74 -6.19
CA SER A 34 20.66 12.80 -5.19
C SER A 34 20.56 12.26 -3.75
N ILE A 35 20.75 10.95 -3.56
CA ILE A 35 20.61 10.25 -2.28
C ILE A 35 22.01 9.89 -1.77
N SER A 36 22.37 10.38 -0.58
CA SER A 36 23.71 10.24 0.03
C SER A 36 24.19 8.81 0.27
N LYS A 37 23.31 7.81 0.22
CA LYS A 37 23.66 6.38 0.37
C LYS A 37 24.27 5.79 -0.91
N PHE A 38 24.11 6.46 -2.04
CA PHE A 38 24.62 6.03 -3.34
C PHE A 38 25.66 7.05 -3.85
N PRO A 39 26.57 6.64 -4.74
CA PRO A 39 27.48 7.58 -5.40
C PRO A 39 26.68 8.65 -6.15
N ASP A 40 27.17 9.90 -6.12
CA ASP A 40 26.51 11.04 -6.77
C ASP A 40 26.40 10.84 -8.30
N SER A 41 27.45 10.28 -8.90
CA SER A 41 27.47 9.86 -10.29
C SER A 41 28.28 8.59 -10.47
N GLN A 42 27.80 7.66 -11.28
CA GLN A 42 28.54 6.47 -11.68
C GLN A 42 28.35 6.21 -13.17
N THR A 43 29.44 5.95 -13.87
CA THR A 43 29.43 5.53 -15.27
C THR A 43 29.90 4.08 -15.38
N GLY A 44 29.37 3.34 -16.33
CA GLY A 44 29.80 1.96 -16.57
C GLY A 44 29.23 1.38 -17.85
N TYR A 45 29.25 0.06 -17.91
CA TYR A 45 28.60 -0.70 -18.97
C TYR A 45 27.67 -1.73 -18.36
N HIS A 46 26.47 -1.83 -18.91
CA HIS A 46 25.61 -2.96 -18.70
C HIS A 46 25.97 -4.05 -19.69
N LEU A 47 26.49 -5.17 -19.18
CA LEU A 47 26.79 -6.36 -19.96
C LEU A 47 25.51 -7.18 -20.13
N SER A 48 25.21 -7.56 -21.36
CA SER A 48 24.11 -8.47 -21.69
C SER A 48 24.52 -9.43 -22.79
N GLU A 49 23.82 -10.55 -22.91
CA GLU A 49 23.97 -11.47 -24.04
C GLU A 49 23.01 -11.05 -25.15
N TYR A 50 23.46 -11.08 -26.40
CA TYR A 50 22.58 -10.78 -27.54
C TYR A 50 22.29 -12.00 -28.42
N SER A 51 23.04 -13.08 -28.27
CA SER A 51 22.73 -14.36 -28.91
C SER A 51 23.27 -15.55 -28.11
N SER A 52 22.73 -16.74 -28.39
CA SER A 52 23.23 -18.00 -27.84
C SER A 52 24.63 -18.29 -28.35
N PRO A 53 25.51 -18.90 -27.52
CA PRO A 53 26.83 -19.29 -27.96
C PRO A 53 26.76 -20.36 -29.04
N VAL A 54 27.71 -20.32 -29.97
CA VAL A 54 27.83 -21.32 -31.05
C VAL A 54 28.97 -22.26 -30.68
N PRO A 55 28.69 -23.57 -30.49
CA PRO A 55 29.75 -24.54 -30.19
C PRO A 55 30.70 -24.65 -31.39
N GLY A 56 32.00 -24.64 -31.09
CA GLY A 56 33.04 -24.88 -32.08
C GLY A 56 33.20 -26.36 -32.41
N THR A 57 34.31 -26.71 -33.06
CA THR A 57 34.59 -28.12 -33.39
C THR A 57 34.79 -28.93 -32.11
N SER A 58 34.27 -30.16 -32.12
CA SER A 58 34.52 -31.15 -31.08
C SER A 58 34.92 -32.48 -31.68
N HIS A 59 35.87 -33.14 -31.02
CA HIS A 59 36.49 -34.40 -31.45
C HIS A 59 36.54 -35.37 -30.28
N THR A 60 36.73 -36.65 -30.57
CA THR A 60 36.86 -37.66 -29.52
C THR A 60 38.24 -37.59 -28.86
N ILE A 61 38.39 -38.25 -27.71
CA ILE A 61 39.65 -38.25 -26.96
C ILE A 61 40.76 -38.96 -27.76
N GLU A 62 40.40 -39.93 -28.60
CA GLU A 62 41.31 -40.68 -29.44
C GLU A 62 41.94 -39.81 -30.55
N GLU A 63 41.24 -38.76 -30.99
CA GLU A 63 41.67 -37.83 -32.05
C GLU A 63 42.58 -36.70 -31.52
N LEU A 64 42.80 -36.63 -30.20
CA LEU A 64 43.60 -35.60 -29.53
C LEU A 64 45.06 -35.48 -30.05
N PRO A 65 45.77 -36.57 -30.42
CA PRO A 65 47.12 -36.46 -30.99
C PRO A 65 47.13 -35.85 -32.40
N GLU A 66 46.01 -35.91 -33.13
CA GLU A 66 45.89 -35.44 -34.52
C GLU A 66 45.38 -34.01 -34.60
N VAL A 67 44.47 -33.64 -33.71
CA VAL A 67 43.82 -32.33 -33.67
C VAL A 67 44.09 -31.65 -32.34
N ALA A 68 44.90 -30.60 -32.36
CA ALA A 68 45.29 -29.86 -31.15
C ALA A 68 44.79 -28.42 -31.16
N GLY A 69 44.52 -27.90 -29.95
CA GLY A 69 44.14 -26.51 -29.72
C GLY A 69 42.67 -26.34 -29.37
N LEU A 70 42.42 -25.49 -28.38
CA LEU A 70 41.09 -24.98 -28.02
C LEU A 70 41.03 -23.52 -28.46
N SER A 71 40.06 -23.18 -29.31
CA SER A 71 39.84 -21.81 -29.75
C SER A 71 38.49 -21.29 -29.29
N VAL A 72 38.49 -20.08 -28.76
CA VAL A 72 37.29 -19.38 -28.26
C VAL A 72 37.28 -17.98 -28.86
N LEU A 73 36.16 -17.63 -29.49
CA LEU A 73 35.92 -16.30 -30.04
C LEU A 73 34.87 -15.59 -29.17
N ILE A 74 35.22 -14.41 -28.67
CA ILE A 74 34.30 -13.57 -27.89
C ILE A 74 33.94 -12.36 -28.74
N ASN A 75 32.71 -12.34 -29.23
CA ASN A 75 32.14 -11.26 -30.01
C ASN A 75 31.54 -10.22 -29.06
N ILE A 76 32.14 -9.03 -29.05
CA ILE A 76 31.71 -7.91 -28.22
C ILE A 76 31.08 -6.84 -29.12
N ASP A 77 29.79 -6.60 -28.94
CA ASP A 77 29.07 -5.52 -29.61
C ASP A 77 28.87 -4.33 -28.65
N ARG A 78 29.27 -3.13 -29.05
CA ARG A 78 28.99 -1.92 -28.26
C ARG A 78 27.74 -1.27 -28.82
N ARG A 79 26.70 -1.16 -27.99
CA ARG A 79 25.45 -0.51 -28.39
C ARG A 79 25.67 0.99 -28.61
N ASP A 80 25.01 1.54 -29.63
CA ASP A 80 25.02 2.97 -29.95
C ASP A 80 24.10 3.81 -29.06
N TYR A 81 23.27 3.15 -28.25
CA TYR A 81 22.41 3.79 -27.25
C TYR A 81 22.90 3.49 -25.83
N GLY A 82 22.63 4.42 -24.92
CA GLY A 82 23.02 4.31 -23.52
C GLY A 82 21.83 4.20 -22.57
N LEU A 83 22.06 3.66 -21.38
CA LEU A 83 21.12 3.64 -20.27
C LEU A 83 21.37 4.86 -19.38
N PHE A 84 20.36 5.71 -19.25
CA PHE A 84 20.38 6.83 -18.32
C PHE A 84 19.44 6.53 -17.15
N THR A 85 20.00 6.46 -15.94
CA THR A 85 19.24 6.24 -14.71
C THR A 85 19.44 7.41 -13.77
N GLU A 86 18.34 8.00 -13.33
CA GLU A 86 18.38 9.14 -12.43
C GLU A 86 17.49 8.90 -11.22
N ARG A 87 18.08 9.07 -10.03
CA ARG A 87 17.40 8.81 -8.76
C ARG A 87 17.37 10.05 -7.89
N TYR A 88 16.19 10.61 -7.75
CA TYR A 88 15.95 11.75 -6.88
C TYR A 88 15.33 11.35 -5.55
N LYS A 89 15.71 12.06 -4.48
CA LYS A 89 15.00 12.03 -3.21
C LYS A 89 13.64 12.70 -3.40
N LYS A 90 12.54 11.93 -3.34
CA LYS A 90 11.18 12.50 -3.26
C LYS A 90 11.14 13.50 -2.11
N LYS A 91 10.82 14.77 -2.38
CA LYS A 91 10.76 15.83 -1.37
C LYS A 91 9.72 15.46 -0.30
N THR A 92 10.20 15.06 0.86
CA THR A 92 9.43 14.57 2.02
C THR A 92 8.50 15.63 2.62
N LEU A 93 8.77 16.92 2.40
CA LEU A 93 8.02 18.00 3.03
C LEU A 93 6.53 18.01 2.68
N PHE A 94 6.15 17.79 1.41
CA PHE A 94 4.74 17.74 1.02
C PHE A 94 4.01 16.58 1.71
N ILE A 95 4.67 15.42 1.81
CA ILE A 95 4.14 14.23 2.49
C ILE A 95 3.93 14.51 3.99
N ILE A 96 4.87 15.21 4.62
CA ILE A 96 4.77 15.63 6.03
C ILE A 96 3.60 16.59 6.22
N PHE A 97 3.45 17.61 5.37
CA PHE A 97 2.32 18.55 5.46
C PHE A 97 0.98 17.87 5.24
N SER A 98 0.86 16.98 4.26
CA SER A 98 -0.39 16.23 4.02
C SER A 98 -0.74 15.33 5.21
N ALA A 99 0.25 14.68 5.82
CA ALA A 99 0.04 13.85 6.99
C ALA A 99 -0.41 14.69 8.20
N MET A 100 0.18 15.87 8.38
CA MET A 100 -0.18 16.78 9.46
C MET A 100 -1.60 17.32 9.32
N ILE A 101 -2.00 17.75 8.11
CA ILE A 101 -3.38 18.19 7.82
C ILE A 101 -4.37 17.04 8.06
N GLY A 102 -4.04 15.84 7.60
CA GLY A 102 -4.86 14.64 7.82
C GLY A 102 -5.03 14.32 9.30
N ALA A 103 -3.97 14.43 10.10
CA ALA A 103 -4.01 14.19 11.55
C ALA A 103 -4.90 15.22 12.27
N ILE A 104 -4.77 16.51 11.93
CA ILE A 104 -5.62 17.57 12.47
C ILE A 104 -7.09 17.29 12.14
N SER A 105 -7.39 16.98 10.88
CA SER A 105 -8.75 16.63 10.45
C SER A 105 -9.29 15.41 11.20
N GLY A 106 -8.46 14.39 11.43
CA GLY A 106 -8.85 13.18 12.17
C GLY A 106 -9.22 13.48 13.63
N ILE A 107 -8.45 14.32 14.30
CA ILE A 107 -8.74 14.75 15.69
C ILE A 107 -10.08 15.49 15.76
N PHE A 108 -10.33 16.43 14.84
CA PHE A 108 -11.61 17.15 14.81
C PHE A 108 -12.79 16.22 14.56
N SER A 109 -12.65 15.21 13.71
CA SER A 109 -13.70 14.21 13.48
C SER A 109 -14.04 13.42 14.75
N ILE A 110 -13.04 13.04 15.54
CA ILE A 110 -13.27 12.33 16.81
C ILE A 110 -14.00 13.22 17.80
N ILE A 111 -13.59 14.49 17.92
CA ILE A 111 -14.25 15.47 18.80
C ILE A 111 -15.72 15.66 18.38
N LEU A 112 -16.00 15.77 17.09
CA LEU A 112 -17.36 15.90 16.56
C LEU A 112 -18.23 14.70 16.96
N VAL A 113 -17.69 13.47 16.82
CA VAL A 113 -18.42 12.25 17.21
C VAL A 113 -18.72 12.23 18.70
N ILE A 114 -17.74 12.58 19.54
CA ILE A 114 -17.93 12.65 21.00
C ILE A 114 -19.02 13.67 21.34
N MET A 115 -18.96 14.87 20.75
CA MET A 115 -19.96 15.92 20.95
C MET A 115 -21.36 15.44 20.58
N LEU A 116 -21.54 14.82 19.42
CA LEU A 116 -22.83 14.28 18.97
C LEU A 116 -23.38 13.20 19.91
N ILE A 117 -22.51 12.37 20.50
CA ILE A 117 -22.92 11.35 21.49
C ILE A 117 -23.38 12.02 22.78
N VAL A 118 -22.63 13.01 23.26
CA VAL A 118 -22.95 13.76 24.48
C VAL A 118 -24.28 14.50 24.33
N GLU A 119 -24.48 15.22 23.22
CA GLU A 119 -25.72 15.94 22.93
C GLU A 119 -26.92 15.01 22.91
N LYS A 120 -26.85 13.90 22.16
CA LYS A 120 -27.95 12.91 22.12
C LYS A 120 -28.24 12.30 23.49
N THR A 121 -27.23 12.15 24.34
CA THR A 121 -27.42 11.62 25.69
C THR A 121 -28.09 12.67 26.57
N TYR A 122 -27.63 13.92 26.49
CA TYR A 122 -28.19 15.05 27.22
C TYR A 122 -29.68 15.26 26.87
N GLU A 123 -30.01 15.34 25.58
CA GLU A 123 -31.39 15.51 25.09
C GLU A 123 -32.32 14.38 25.57
N LYS A 124 -31.85 13.12 25.57
CA LYS A 124 -32.63 11.99 26.09
C LYS A 124 -32.91 12.14 27.59
N VAL A 125 -31.91 12.52 28.37
CA VAL A 125 -32.05 12.69 29.82
C VAL A 125 -33.01 13.83 30.12
N THR A 126 -32.88 14.98 29.45
CA THR A 126 -33.79 16.12 29.64
C THR A 126 -35.22 15.77 29.25
N ALA A 127 -35.44 15.07 28.13
CA ALA A 127 -36.77 14.64 27.72
C ALA A 127 -37.43 13.68 28.75
N ILE A 128 -36.66 12.78 29.35
CA ILE A 128 -37.18 11.89 30.43
C ILE A 128 -37.56 12.71 31.67
N LEU A 129 -36.71 13.65 32.09
CA LEU A 129 -36.97 14.51 33.24
C LEU A 129 -38.22 15.38 33.05
N GLU A 130 -38.38 15.95 31.86
CA GLU A 130 -39.57 16.73 31.51
C GLU A 130 -40.85 15.88 31.52
N ASN A 131 -40.80 14.66 30.98
CA ASN A 131 -41.92 13.72 31.02
C ASN A 131 -42.30 13.32 32.44
N ILE A 132 -41.33 13.06 33.33
CA ILE A 132 -41.59 12.76 34.75
C ILE A 132 -42.24 13.95 35.44
N ARG A 133 -41.74 15.17 35.20
CA ARG A 133 -42.30 16.39 35.76
C ARG A 133 -43.73 16.62 35.28
N PHE A 134 -43.99 16.43 33.98
CA PHE A 134 -45.32 16.54 33.40
C PHE A 134 -46.28 15.49 33.97
N PHE A 135 -45.84 14.24 34.12
CA PHE A 135 -46.64 13.18 34.73
C PHE A 135 -46.99 13.48 36.19
N ASN A 136 -46.02 13.93 36.99
CA ASN A 136 -46.26 14.32 38.39
C ASN A 136 -47.28 15.45 38.49
N LEU A 137 -47.22 16.45 37.60
CA LEU A 137 -48.22 17.52 37.53
C LEU A 137 -49.62 17.00 37.16
N LEU A 138 -49.72 16.02 36.26
CA LEU A 138 -51.00 15.39 35.91
C LEU A 138 -51.59 14.60 37.07
N VAL A 139 -50.77 13.84 37.80
CA VAL A 139 -51.19 13.08 38.98
C VAL A 139 -51.68 14.02 40.06
N GLU A 140 -50.94 15.09 40.36
CA GLU A 140 -51.35 16.09 41.35
C GLU A 140 -52.70 16.73 40.98
N LYS A 141 -52.88 17.12 39.72
CA LYS A 141 -54.16 17.65 39.23
C LYS A 141 -55.30 16.65 39.39
N ARG A 142 -55.08 15.37 39.09
CA ARG A 142 -56.10 14.32 39.26
C ARG A 142 -56.47 14.08 40.73
N LEU A 143 -55.48 14.03 41.62
CA LEU A 143 -55.71 13.85 43.06
C LEU A 143 -56.52 15.00 43.66
N ARG A 144 -56.23 16.25 43.26
CA ARG A 144 -57.03 17.40 43.68
C ARG A 144 -58.48 17.32 43.21
N LEU A 145 -58.72 16.85 41.98
CA LEU A 145 -60.08 16.67 41.45
C LEU A 145 -60.86 15.57 42.16
N GLN A 146 -60.21 14.44 42.50
CA GLN A 146 -60.85 13.37 43.28
C GLN A 146 -61.14 13.80 44.72
N ALA A 147 -60.19 14.45 45.40
CA ALA A 147 -60.42 14.99 46.75
C ALA A 147 -61.57 16.00 46.76
N PHE A 148 -61.69 16.81 45.70
CA PHE A 148 -62.83 17.70 45.53
C PHE A 148 -64.12 16.92 45.27
N SER A 149 -64.11 15.86 44.45
CA SER A 149 -65.30 15.02 44.23
C SER A 149 -65.79 14.33 45.51
N ASP A 150 -64.89 13.74 46.30
CA ASP A 150 -65.22 13.02 47.52
C ASP A 150 -65.79 13.97 48.60
N GLU A 151 -65.31 15.21 48.67
CA GLU A 151 -65.84 16.21 49.61
C GLU A 151 -67.30 16.59 49.29
N TYR A 152 -67.69 16.56 48.00
CA TYR A 152 -69.05 16.86 47.57
C TYR A 152 -70.00 15.67 47.77
N GLU A 153 -69.52 14.45 47.57
CA GLU A 153 -70.28 13.23 47.87
C GLU A 153 -70.58 13.12 49.38
N HIS A 154 -69.60 13.44 50.23
CA HIS A 154 -69.78 13.40 51.68
C HIS A 154 -70.70 14.50 52.22
N LYS A 155 -70.89 15.60 51.47
CA LYS A 155 -71.83 16.70 51.76
C LYS A 155 -73.19 16.54 51.08
N GLY A 156 -73.45 15.41 50.41
CA GLY A 156 -74.76 15.08 49.84
C GLY A 156 -75.19 15.93 48.64
N LEU A 157 -74.24 16.50 47.90
CA LEU A 157 -74.53 17.35 46.74
C LEU A 157 -74.32 16.56 45.43
N ILE A 158 -75.43 16.16 44.79
CA ILE A 158 -75.43 15.43 43.52
C ILE A 158 -75.05 16.39 42.37
N PHE A 159 -74.01 16.06 41.60
CA PHE A 159 -73.69 16.78 40.37
C PHE A 159 -74.70 16.47 39.24
N PRO A 160 -75.13 17.46 38.45
CA PRO A 160 -75.96 17.22 37.28
C PRO A 160 -75.16 16.45 36.22
N LYS A 161 -75.72 15.32 35.75
CA LYS A 161 -75.19 14.57 34.61
C LYS A 161 -75.22 15.47 33.36
N PHE A 162 -74.05 15.77 32.80
CA PHE A 162 -73.98 16.29 31.44
C PHE A 162 -74.33 15.16 30.45
N GLN A 163 -75.42 15.34 29.72
CA GLN A 163 -75.77 14.52 28.56
C GLN A 163 -74.89 14.92 27.37
N SER A 164 -74.48 13.87 26.64
CA SER A 164 -73.69 13.74 25.40
C SER A 164 -73.39 15.00 24.59
#